data_AF-A0A940C4N8-F1
#
_entry.id   AF-A0A940C4N8-F1
#
_cell.length_a   1.000
_cell.length_b   1.000
_cell.length_c   1.000
_cell.angle_alpha   90.00
_cell.angle_beta   90.00
_cell.angle_gamma   90.00
#
_symmetry.space_group_name_H-M   'P 1'
#
loop_
_entity.id
_entity.type
_entity.pdbx_description
1 polymer ?
#
loop_
_entity_poly.entity_id
_entity_poly.type
_entity_poly.pdbx_seq_one_letter_code
_entity_poly.pdbx_strand_id
1 'polypeptide(L)'
;MANKTIKFRNMTGEEFRTFKERSISEYAFDLMNGQNMTREEAFKNAEEEFDEGLADWPDTPDQFVIKIDDTETGDEVGWMWYTYEDGEDGKQVFLCDFLVYEEFRRRGYASAALAEMERRAKADGLEYAALIVWDHNPAGQALYKKCGYEEKERDEGYALMKKKISEGNMEKKYLFEKLARDAFEKEGFNGTWLYAENGEIVSKGAVGWLDPESTVPLTEDSIFQLASVTKQFTAAAVMLAVRKGLFGLDDELTKFIPELTKYKGATVRHLLTHTSGIPDYFDDWNWFVDIWKKEGRIPGNDEIVRFLLETEEEPYGAPGEVFSYSNTGYNLLALLVEKLSGVPFEEFLKNNVFEPAGMTNTRCCHVRRDGVPFENYARATVYDDEGGFHADVDSEAAACCVPFDGLNGDDYVYTTILDMFKWDRALREEKVLTLEEQKLMYTPGKLNNGENAGFDDEGEGYGFGWIIEHDEKLGLIVSHSGGMPGVNTWFFRLVDADRMLVTLNSREWVDARAGLGFEKATLALAKDKEPEPIVSIEDIAIKDPDKSNWESFCGKYEHPEDEDFIIDGIFLKDGELFAKAIDEDGDDFEFRLYPIGENEFGRKGGMIRLTFGEGCLTYLKKTCKKL
;
A
#
# COMPACT_ATOMS: atom_id res chain seq x y z
N MET A 1 -21.28 3.24 5.23
CA MET A 1 -21.65 2.31 6.31
C MET A 1 -20.36 1.67 6.79
N ALA A 2 -20.11 1.57 8.10
CA ALA A 2 -18.89 0.91 8.60
C ALA A 2 -18.84 -0.54 8.08
N ASN A 3 -17.70 -0.93 7.50
CA ASN A 3 -17.46 -2.30 7.06
C ASN A 3 -17.25 -3.16 8.31
N LYS A 4 -18.24 -3.97 8.68
CA LYS A 4 -18.12 -4.88 9.83
C LYS A 4 -17.22 -6.06 9.49
N THR A 5 -16.31 -6.36 10.40
CA THR A 5 -15.39 -7.48 10.33
C THR A 5 -15.98 -8.63 11.16
N ILE A 6 -16.08 -9.82 10.56
CA ILE A 6 -16.71 -10.99 11.17
C ILE A 6 -15.85 -12.23 10.95
N LYS A 7 -16.05 -13.24 11.77
CA LYS A 7 -15.52 -14.60 11.56
C LYS A 7 -16.64 -15.63 11.71
N PHE A 8 -16.48 -16.71 10.97
CA PHE A 8 -17.35 -17.88 11.04
C PHE A 8 -16.72 -18.93 11.94
N ARG A 9 -17.49 -19.45 12.89
CA ARG A 9 -17.09 -20.48 13.85
C ARG A 9 -18.10 -21.63 13.84
N ASN A 10 -17.62 -22.87 13.93
CA ASN A 10 -18.51 -24.02 14.07
C ASN A 10 -19.25 -23.99 15.41
N MET A 11 -20.52 -24.39 15.39
CA MET A 11 -21.30 -24.57 16.62
C MET A 11 -20.76 -25.74 17.45
N THR A 12 -20.93 -25.63 18.76
CA THR A 12 -20.86 -26.76 19.70
C THR A 12 -22.15 -27.57 19.64
N GLY A 13 -22.14 -28.81 20.14
CA GLY A 13 -23.35 -29.65 20.17
C GLY A 13 -24.49 -29.12 21.05
N GLU A 14 -24.24 -28.19 21.96
CA GLU A 14 -25.29 -27.49 22.72
C GLU A 14 -25.88 -26.31 21.95
N GLU A 15 -25.01 -25.51 21.31
CA GLU A 15 -25.43 -24.43 20.41
C GLU A 15 -26.25 -24.97 19.24
N PHE A 16 -25.85 -26.10 18.66
CA PHE A 16 -26.57 -26.74 17.56
C PHE A 16 -27.98 -27.20 17.95
N ARG A 17 -28.16 -27.78 19.14
CA ARG A 17 -29.50 -28.17 19.64
C ARG A 17 -30.42 -26.96 19.78
N THR A 18 -29.87 -25.87 20.31
CA THR A 18 -30.61 -24.60 20.47
C THR A 18 -30.97 -23.99 19.12
N PHE A 19 -30.04 -24.01 18.17
CA PHE A 19 -30.28 -23.62 16.78
C PHE A 19 -31.41 -24.46 16.17
N LYS A 20 -31.29 -25.80 16.20
CA LYS A 20 -32.24 -26.71 15.56
C LYS A 20 -33.67 -26.54 16.09
N GLU A 21 -33.86 -26.51 17.41
CA GLU A 21 -35.19 -26.31 18.01
C GLU A 21 -35.84 -24.98 17.58
N ARG A 22 -35.04 -23.92 17.51
CA ARG A 22 -35.52 -22.59 17.12
C ARG A 22 -35.81 -22.53 15.62
N SER A 23 -34.90 -22.98 14.78
CA SER A 23 -35.03 -22.90 13.32
C SER A 23 -36.19 -23.76 12.81
N ILE A 24 -36.46 -24.93 13.41
CA ILE A 24 -37.68 -25.71 13.12
C ILE A 24 -38.93 -24.89 13.43
N SER A 25 -38.96 -24.21 14.58
CA SER A 25 -40.11 -23.40 14.98
C SER A 25 -40.33 -22.18 14.09
N GLU A 26 -39.26 -21.51 13.68
CA GLU A 26 -39.30 -20.35 12.78
C GLU A 26 -39.71 -20.77 11.36
N TYR A 27 -39.14 -21.86 10.84
CA TYR A 27 -39.48 -22.38 9.52
C TYR A 27 -40.91 -22.92 9.45
N ALA A 28 -41.40 -23.62 10.48
CA ALA A 28 -42.81 -24.02 10.56
C ALA A 28 -43.75 -22.79 10.51
N PHE A 29 -43.35 -21.67 11.13
CA PHE A 29 -44.12 -20.43 11.03
C PHE A 29 -44.12 -19.86 9.61
N ASP A 30 -42.99 -19.93 8.91
CA ASP A 30 -42.90 -19.51 7.52
C ASP A 30 -43.79 -20.38 6.60
N LEU A 31 -43.79 -21.70 6.75
CA LEU A 31 -44.66 -22.63 6.02
C LEU A 31 -46.16 -22.33 6.25
N MET A 32 -46.54 -22.02 7.49
CA MET A 32 -47.93 -21.65 7.82
C MET A 32 -48.37 -20.36 7.12
N ASN A 33 -47.50 -19.34 7.06
CA ASN A 33 -47.85 -18.05 6.48
C ASN A 33 -47.69 -18.00 4.96
N GLY A 34 -46.69 -18.68 4.43
CA GLY A 34 -46.37 -18.68 3.01
C GLY A 34 -47.17 -19.70 2.21
N GLN A 35 -47.45 -20.88 2.78
CA GLN A 35 -48.10 -21.98 2.06
C GLN A 35 -49.47 -22.38 2.65
N ASN A 36 -49.99 -21.60 3.60
CA ASN A 36 -51.31 -21.81 4.23
C ASN A 36 -51.48 -23.24 4.82
N MET A 37 -50.39 -23.84 5.29
CA MET A 37 -50.38 -25.15 5.94
C MET A 37 -50.99 -25.08 7.33
N THR A 38 -51.56 -26.20 7.80
CA THR A 38 -51.93 -26.30 9.21
C THR A 38 -50.68 -26.36 10.09
N ARG A 39 -50.83 -25.98 11.37
CA ARG A 39 -49.72 -26.03 12.33
C ARG A 39 -49.10 -27.43 12.44
N GLU A 40 -49.92 -28.47 12.43
CA GLU A 40 -49.42 -29.85 12.56
C GLU A 40 -48.59 -30.27 11.34
N GLU A 41 -49.06 -29.96 10.13
CA GLU A 41 -48.33 -30.22 8.88
C GLU A 41 -47.04 -29.42 8.80
N ALA A 42 -47.07 -28.13 9.18
CA ALA A 42 -45.90 -27.26 9.10
C ALA A 42 -44.78 -27.69 10.05
N PHE A 43 -45.09 -28.04 11.31
CA PHE A 43 -44.08 -28.53 12.24
C PHE A 43 -43.52 -29.88 11.82
N LYS A 44 -44.38 -30.78 11.31
CA LYS A 44 -43.95 -32.08 10.81
C LYS A 44 -42.98 -31.93 9.63
N ASN A 45 -43.33 -31.11 8.64
CA ASN A 45 -42.47 -30.88 7.47
C ASN A 45 -41.14 -30.22 7.86
N ALA A 46 -41.18 -29.24 8.76
CA ALA A 46 -39.97 -28.60 9.26
C ALA A 46 -39.06 -29.59 10.02
N GLU A 47 -39.62 -30.47 10.85
CA GLU A 47 -38.82 -31.51 11.52
C GLU A 47 -38.20 -32.49 10.51
N GLU A 48 -38.98 -32.96 9.53
CA GLU A 48 -38.50 -33.88 8.49
C GLU A 48 -37.34 -33.27 7.67
N GLU A 49 -37.44 -32.01 7.24
CA GLU A 49 -36.37 -31.34 6.48
C GLU A 49 -35.08 -31.16 7.30
N PHE A 50 -35.19 -30.80 8.59
CA PHE A 50 -34.01 -30.65 9.46
C PHE A 50 -33.42 -32.00 9.86
N ASP A 51 -34.22 -33.06 9.96
CA ASP A 51 -33.73 -34.41 10.22
C ASP A 51 -33.05 -35.03 9.00
N GLU A 52 -33.53 -34.73 7.79
CA GLU A 52 -32.89 -35.15 6.53
C GLU A 52 -31.62 -34.34 6.24
N GLY A 53 -31.71 -33.00 6.30
CA GLY A 53 -30.64 -32.10 5.92
C GLY A 53 -29.47 -32.03 6.92
N LEU A 54 -29.68 -32.44 8.17
CA LEU A 54 -28.67 -32.37 9.24
C LEU A 54 -28.58 -33.68 10.05
N ALA A 55 -28.89 -34.83 9.42
CA ALA A 55 -29.00 -36.15 10.05
C ALA A 55 -27.77 -36.54 10.88
N ASP A 56 -26.58 -36.27 10.33
CA ASP A 56 -25.28 -36.67 10.88
C ASP A 56 -24.43 -35.46 11.28
N TRP A 57 -25.03 -34.31 11.62
CA TRP A 57 -24.26 -33.11 11.96
C TRP A 57 -23.30 -33.37 13.14
N PRO A 58 -22.04 -32.91 13.11
CA PRO A 58 -21.41 -31.99 12.14
C PRO A 58 -20.79 -32.66 10.91
N ASP A 59 -20.94 -33.97 10.75
CA ASP A 59 -20.29 -34.77 9.70
C ASP A 59 -21.17 -34.93 8.44
N THR A 60 -22.35 -34.28 8.39
CA THR A 60 -23.19 -34.28 7.19
C THR A 60 -22.46 -33.58 6.05
N PRO A 61 -22.21 -34.25 4.91
CA PRO A 61 -21.49 -33.67 3.78
C PRO A 61 -22.19 -32.41 3.26
N ASP A 62 -21.40 -31.41 2.86
CA ASP A 62 -21.89 -30.21 2.18
C ASP A 62 -22.90 -29.38 2.98
N GLN A 63 -22.96 -29.56 4.30
CA GLN A 63 -23.85 -28.83 5.21
C GLN A 63 -23.04 -28.04 6.23
N PHE A 64 -23.31 -26.74 6.33
CA PHE A 64 -22.54 -25.81 7.15
C PHE A 64 -23.45 -25.05 8.11
N VAL A 65 -23.35 -25.34 9.41
CA VAL A 65 -24.08 -24.63 10.47
C VAL A 65 -23.09 -23.86 11.34
N ILE A 66 -23.14 -22.54 11.25
CA ILE A 66 -22.05 -21.64 11.61
C ILE A 66 -22.55 -20.51 12.50
N LYS A 67 -21.76 -20.16 13.53
CA LYS A 67 -21.88 -18.94 14.32
C LYS A 67 -21.12 -17.80 13.68
N ILE A 68 -21.66 -16.59 13.81
CA ILE A 68 -21.07 -15.37 13.30
C ILE A 68 -20.62 -14.56 14.51
N ASP A 69 -19.31 -14.36 14.63
CA ASP A 69 -18.73 -13.55 15.70
C ASP A 69 -18.16 -12.26 15.09
N ASP A 70 -18.34 -11.13 15.78
CA ASP A 70 -17.62 -9.88 15.48
C ASP A 70 -16.13 -10.05 15.85
N THR A 71 -15.22 -9.72 14.93
CA THR A 71 -13.78 -9.92 15.17
C THR A 71 -13.15 -8.84 16.05
N GLU A 72 -13.75 -7.66 16.15
CA GLU A 72 -13.27 -6.56 16.99
C GLU A 72 -13.70 -6.77 18.44
N THR A 73 -14.97 -7.09 18.67
CA THR A 73 -15.52 -7.21 20.04
C THR A 73 -15.48 -8.63 20.57
N GLY A 74 -15.45 -9.64 19.69
CA GLY A 74 -15.61 -11.04 20.04
C GLY A 74 -17.05 -11.43 20.34
N ASP A 75 -18.01 -10.52 20.17
CA ASP A 75 -19.43 -10.81 20.42
C ASP A 75 -20.00 -11.74 19.36
N GLU A 76 -20.85 -12.67 19.81
CA GLU A 76 -21.65 -13.47 18.90
C GLU A 76 -22.81 -12.63 18.35
N VAL A 77 -22.82 -12.40 17.03
CA VAL A 77 -23.80 -11.51 16.38
C VAL A 77 -24.92 -12.24 15.67
N GLY A 78 -24.79 -13.56 15.47
CA GLY A 78 -25.81 -14.36 14.80
C GLY A 78 -25.33 -15.75 14.39
N TRP A 79 -26.08 -16.36 13.46
CA TRP A 79 -25.77 -17.64 12.87
C TRP A 79 -26.26 -17.77 11.44
N MET A 80 -25.77 -18.79 10.76
CA MET A 80 -26.14 -19.14 9.40
C MET A 80 -26.12 -20.66 9.21
N TRP A 81 -27.06 -21.16 8.41
CA TRP A 81 -27.01 -22.49 7.83
C TRP A 81 -27.07 -22.38 6.31
N TYR A 82 -26.09 -22.96 5.63
CA TYR A 82 -26.07 -23.08 4.17
C TYR A 82 -25.57 -24.45 3.74
N THR A 83 -25.91 -24.83 2.50
CA THR A 83 -25.49 -26.09 1.88
C THR A 83 -24.86 -25.86 0.52
N TYR A 84 -24.00 -26.78 0.08
CA TYR A 84 -23.54 -26.84 -1.30
C TYR A 84 -24.38 -27.86 -2.07
N GLU A 85 -24.91 -27.44 -3.21
CA GLU A 85 -25.78 -28.27 -4.04
C GLU A 85 -25.59 -27.99 -5.54
N ASP A 86 -26.05 -28.93 -6.36
CA ASP A 86 -26.10 -28.76 -7.81
C ASP A 86 -27.38 -28.00 -8.18
N GLY A 87 -27.24 -26.74 -8.61
CA GLY A 87 -28.34 -25.93 -9.14
C GLY A 87 -28.48 -26.05 -10.65
N GLU A 88 -29.58 -25.54 -11.23
CA GLU A 88 -29.85 -25.61 -12.67
C GLU A 88 -28.75 -24.98 -13.55
N ASP A 89 -28.10 -23.93 -13.05
CA ASP A 89 -27.05 -23.20 -13.77
C ASP A 89 -25.62 -23.64 -13.38
N GLY A 90 -25.48 -24.66 -12.53
CA GLY A 90 -24.20 -25.12 -11.98
C GLY A 90 -24.18 -25.20 -10.45
N LYS A 91 -23.03 -25.55 -9.89
CA LYS A 91 -22.83 -25.66 -8.43
C LYS A 91 -23.11 -24.34 -7.74
N GLN A 92 -23.90 -24.40 -6.66
CA GLN A 92 -24.32 -23.23 -5.90
C GLN A 92 -24.26 -23.46 -4.41
N VAL A 93 -24.15 -22.35 -3.66
CA VAL A 93 -24.39 -22.33 -2.22
C VAL A 93 -25.84 -21.93 -2.00
N PHE A 94 -26.58 -22.72 -1.24
CA PHE A 94 -27.96 -22.44 -0.89
C PHE A 94 -28.05 -22.05 0.58
N LEU A 95 -28.55 -20.84 0.85
CA LEU A 95 -28.76 -20.34 2.21
C LEU A 95 -30.08 -20.88 2.77
N CYS A 96 -29.99 -21.82 3.72
CA CYS A 96 -31.14 -22.49 4.33
C CYS A 96 -31.75 -21.67 5.47
N ASP A 97 -30.91 -21.12 6.36
CA ASP A 97 -31.35 -20.29 7.49
C ASP A 97 -30.32 -19.21 7.82
N PHE A 98 -30.78 -18.03 8.25
CA PHE A 98 -29.92 -16.90 8.54
C PHE A 98 -30.52 -15.94 9.57
N LEU A 99 -29.77 -15.73 10.66
CA LEU A 99 -30.17 -14.82 11.72
C LEU A 99 -29.03 -13.90 12.13
N VAL A 100 -29.34 -12.61 12.24
CA VAL A 100 -28.56 -11.64 13.01
C VAL A 100 -29.41 -11.22 14.22
N TYR A 101 -28.84 -11.27 15.42
CA TYR A 101 -29.56 -10.93 16.65
C TYR A 101 -29.98 -9.46 16.65
N GLU A 102 -31.10 -9.17 17.31
CA GLU A 102 -31.84 -7.93 17.17
C GLU A 102 -30.98 -6.69 17.48
N GLU A 103 -30.15 -6.78 18.51
CA GLU A 103 -29.20 -5.76 18.94
C GLU A 103 -28.14 -5.42 17.88
N PHE A 104 -27.81 -6.35 16.98
CA PHE A 104 -26.81 -6.19 15.92
C PHE A 104 -27.43 -5.87 14.55
N ARG A 105 -28.76 -5.93 14.40
CA ARG A 105 -29.43 -5.60 13.14
C ARG A 105 -29.19 -4.14 12.73
N ARG A 106 -29.23 -3.89 11.41
CA ARG A 106 -28.99 -2.58 10.79
C ARG A 106 -27.59 -1.98 11.03
N ARG A 107 -26.62 -2.79 11.49
CA ARG A 107 -25.22 -2.38 11.69
C ARG A 107 -24.25 -2.89 10.63
N GLY A 108 -24.73 -3.64 9.63
CA GLY A 108 -23.92 -4.15 8.51
C GLY A 108 -23.55 -5.63 8.60
N TYR A 109 -23.72 -6.30 9.75
CA TYR A 109 -23.37 -7.71 9.92
C TYR A 109 -24.07 -8.65 8.93
N ALA A 110 -25.33 -8.37 8.59
CA ALA A 110 -26.08 -9.23 7.68
C ALA A 110 -25.45 -9.28 6.27
N SER A 111 -25.05 -8.11 5.75
CA SER A 111 -24.36 -8.02 4.46
C SER A 111 -22.95 -8.61 4.52
N ALA A 112 -22.24 -8.45 5.65
CA ALA A 112 -20.91 -9.01 5.84
C ALA A 112 -20.93 -10.55 5.89
N ALA A 113 -21.94 -11.14 6.54
CA ALA A 113 -22.08 -12.59 6.62
C ALA A 113 -22.43 -13.22 5.27
N LEU A 114 -23.36 -12.62 4.50
CA LEU A 114 -23.66 -13.07 3.14
C LEU A 114 -22.42 -13.01 2.23
N ALA A 115 -21.63 -11.95 2.35
CA ALA A 115 -20.37 -11.81 1.63
C ALA A 115 -19.34 -12.90 1.99
N GLU A 116 -19.19 -13.22 3.27
CA GLU A 116 -18.27 -14.28 3.74
C GLU A 116 -18.71 -15.68 3.30
N MET A 117 -20.02 -15.96 3.29
CA MET A 117 -20.57 -17.20 2.73
C MET A 117 -20.25 -17.34 1.24
N GLU A 118 -20.55 -16.28 0.46
CA GLU A 118 -20.25 -16.24 -0.99
C GLU A 118 -18.75 -16.45 -1.25
N ARG A 119 -17.87 -15.89 -0.41
CA ARG A 119 -16.42 -16.06 -0.50
C ARG A 119 -15.99 -17.52 -0.30
N ARG A 120 -16.53 -18.21 0.72
CA ARG A 120 -16.23 -19.62 1.01
C ARG A 120 -16.71 -20.53 -0.12
N ALA A 121 -17.95 -20.32 -0.55
CA ALA A 121 -18.53 -21.06 -1.68
C ALA A 121 -17.67 -20.92 -2.95
N LYS A 122 -17.24 -19.71 -3.29
CA LYS A 122 -16.37 -19.48 -4.45
C LYS A 122 -15.01 -20.16 -4.30
N ALA A 123 -14.40 -20.13 -3.12
CA ALA A 123 -13.13 -20.82 -2.85
C ALA A 123 -13.24 -22.34 -3.06
N ASP A 124 -14.43 -22.90 -2.82
CA ASP A 124 -14.75 -24.31 -3.04
C ASP A 124 -15.27 -24.59 -4.46
N GLY A 125 -15.22 -23.60 -5.36
CA GLY A 125 -15.52 -23.75 -6.79
C GLY A 125 -17.00 -23.57 -7.17
N LEU A 126 -17.82 -22.99 -6.30
CA LEU A 126 -19.23 -22.70 -6.60
C LEU A 126 -19.36 -21.36 -7.34
N GLU A 127 -20.32 -21.27 -8.27
CA GLU A 127 -20.48 -20.11 -9.14
C GLU A 127 -21.67 -19.21 -8.76
N TYR A 128 -22.60 -19.75 -7.99
CA TYR A 128 -23.86 -19.09 -7.65
C TYR A 128 -24.16 -19.17 -6.15
N ALA A 129 -24.91 -18.18 -5.66
CA ALA A 129 -25.56 -18.22 -4.38
C ALA A 129 -27.07 -18.12 -4.57
N ALA A 130 -27.82 -18.95 -3.87
CA ALA A 130 -29.28 -19.03 -3.93
C ALA A 130 -29.89 -19.03 -2.53
N LEU A 131 -31.13 -18.55 -2.42
CA LEU A 131 -31.90 -18.53 -1.18
C LEU A 131 -33.39 -18.38 -1.47
N ILE A 132 -34.23 -18.79 -0.52
CA ILE A 132 -35.66 -18.46 -0.52
C ILE A 132 -35.90 -17.27 0.41
N VAL A 133 -36.75 -16.33 -0.02
CA VAL A 133 -37.26 -15.27 0.84
C VAL A 133 -38.78 -15.20 0.78
N TRP A 134 -39.42 -15.31 1.95
CA TRP A 134 -40.87 -15.28 2.09
C TRP A 134 -41.46 -13.87 1.93
N ASP A 135 -42.69 -13.79 1.43
CA ASP A 135 -43.39 -12.54 1.17
C ASP A 135 -43.67 -11.71 2.44
N HIS A 136 -43.81 -12.36 3.59
CA HIS A 136 -43.95 -11.69 4.88
C HIS A 136 -42.63 -11.18 5.48
N ASN A 137 -41.48 -11.36 4.79
CA ASN A 137 -40.17 -10.87 5.22
C ASN A 137 -39.63 -9.73 4.31
N PRO A 138 -40.24 -8.53 4.32
CA PRO A 138 -39.82 -7.42 3.48
C PRO A 138 -38.40 -6.90 3.83
N ALA A 139 -37.96 -7.10 5.07
CA ALA A 139 -36.61 -6.72 5.49
C ALA A 139 -35.54 -7.62 4.83
N GLY A 140 -35.77 -8.93 4.79
CA GLY A 140 -34.94 -9.88 4.04
C GLY A 140 -34.92 -9.55 2.56
N GLN A 141 -36.08 -9.33 1.94
CA GLN A 141 -36.17 -8.96 0.52
C GLN A 141 -35.33 -7.71 0.17
N ALA A 142 -35.41 -6.67 1.01
CA ALA A 142 -34.61 -5.46 0.83
C ALA A 142 -33.10 -5.71 1.02
N LEU A 143 -32.72 -6.54 1.99
CA LEU A 143 -31.33 -6.93 2.22
C LEU A 143 -30.76 -7.69 1.02
N TYR A 144 -31.42 -8.75 0.56
CA TYR A 144 -30.90 -9.61 -0.50
C TYR A 144 -30.80 -8.86 -1.84
N LYS A 145 -31.79 -8.04 -2.19
CA LYS A 145 -31.70 -7.14 -3.35
C LYS A 145 -30.53 -6.17 -3.24
N LYS A 146 -30.30 -5.58 -2.06
CA LYS A 146 -29.13 -4.71 -1.81
C LYS A 146 -27.81 -5.47 -1.94
N CYS A 147 -27.78 -6.76 -1.58
CA CYS A 147 -26.62 -7.64 -1.71
C CYS A 147 -26.43 -8.21 -3.13
N GLY A 148 -27.27 -7.81 -4.09
CA GLY A 148 -27.14 -8.19 -5.50
C GLY A 148 -27.84 -9.50 -5.88
N TYR A 149 -28.72 -10.02 -5.03
CA TYR A 149 -29.58 -11.14 -5.39
C TYR A 149 -30.76 -10.68 -6.24
N GLU A 150 -31.02 -11.42 -7.30
CA GLU A 150 -32.13 -11.21 -8.21
C GLU A 150 -33.19 -12.29 -8.01
N GLU A 151 -34.46 -11.90 -8.12
CA GLU A 151 -35.56 -12.87 -8.16
C GLU A 151 -35.48 -13.68 -9.46
N LYS A 152 -35.41 -15.00 -9.36
CA LYS A 152 -35.42 -15.91 -10.51
C LYS A 152 -36.78 -16.55 -10.71
N GLU A 153 -37.36 -17.05 -9.64
CA GLU A 153 -38.67 -17.70 -9.64
C GLU A 153 -39.49 -17.22 -8.45
N ARG A 154 -40.81 -17.32 -8.61
CA ARG A 154 -41.78 -16.92 -7.60
C ARG A 154 -42.90 -17.93 -7.56
N ASP A 155 -43.15 -18.44 -6.36
CA ASP A 155 -44.29 -19.29 -6.04
C ASP A 155 -45.25 -18.55 -5.10
N GLU A 156 -46.38 -19.17 -4.77
CA GLU A 156 -47.31 -18.63 -3.78
C GLU A 156 -46.61 -18.53 -2.41
N GLY A 157 -46.31 -17.30 -1.99
CA GLY A 157 -45.80 -16.98 -0.65
C GLY A 157 -44.29 -16.75 -0.52
N TYR A 158 -43.48 -17.07 -1.53
CA TYR A 158 -42.03 -16.83 -1.51
C TYR A 158 -41.42 -16.58 -2.89
N ALA A 159 -40.18 -16.07 -2.88
CA ALA A 159 -39.35 -15.91 -4.06
C ALA A 159 -38.02 -16.65 -3.91
N LEU A 160 -37.62 -17.36 -4.97
CA LEU A 160 -36.26 -17.87 -5.14
C LEU A 160 -35.38 -16.72 -5.64
N MET A 161 -34.39 -16.37 -4.83
CA MET A 161 -33.43 -15.32 -5.10
C MET A 161 -32.09 -15.97 -5.46
N LYS A 162 -31.48 -15.53 -6.57
CA LYS A 162 -30.19 -16.05 -7.03
C LYS A 162 -29.25 -14.92 -7.39
N LYS A 163 -27.97 -15.14 -7.14
CA LYS A 163 -26.88 -14.24 -7.47
C LYS A 163 -25.77 -15.05 -8.13
N LYS A 164 -25.27 -14.58 -9.27
CA LYS A 164 -23.97 -15.04 -9.76
C LYS A 164 -22.92 -14.44 -8.85
N ILE A 165 -22.06 -15.27 -8.26
CA ILE A 165 -21.00 -14.77 -7.39
C ILE A 165 -20.01 -14.02 -8.30
N SER A 166 -20.11 -12.69 -8.31
CA SER A 166 -19.35 -11.80 -9.20
C SER A 166 -17.98 -11.48 -8.64
N GLU A 167 -16.99 -11.47 -9.53
CA GLU A 167 -15.58 -11.17 -9.25
C GLU A 167 -15.41 -9.68 -8.82
N GLY A 168 -15.75 -8.69 -9.67
CA GLY A 168 -15.07 -7.38 -9.62
C GLY A 168 -15.34 -6.30 -8.55
N ASN A 169 -16.23 -6.42 -7.56
CA ASN A 169 -16.43 -5.34 -6.54
C ASN A 169 -16.27 -5.79 -5.08
N MET A 170 -16.60 -7.04 -4.78
CA MET A 170 -16.19 -7.64 -3.51
C MET A 170 -14.68 -7.95 -3.55
N GLU A 171 -14.15 -8.41 -4.68
CA GLU A 171 -12.72 -8.69 -4.82
C GLU A 171 -11.86 -7.46 -4.57
N LYS A 172 -12.17 -6.28 -5.12
CA LYS A 172 -11.29 -5.10 -4.95
C LYS A 172 -11.06 -4.72 -3.50
N LYS A 173 -12.12 -4.71 -2.68
CA LYS A 173 -12.01 -4.41 -1.25
C LYS A 173 -11.18 -5.48 -0.53
N TYR A 174 -11.51 -6.75 -0.74
CA TYR A 174 -10.83 -7.87 -0.06
C TYR A 174 -9.42 -8.11 -0.59
N LEU A 175 -9.14 -7.73 -1.83
CA LEU A 175 -7.85 -7.85 -2.48
C LEU A 175 -6.83 -7.01 -1.74
N PHE A 176 -7.07 -5.70 -1.60
CA PHE A 176 -6.09 -4.83 -0.93
C PHE A 176 -5.94 -5.19 0.55
N GLU A 177 -7.01 -5.64 1.20
CA GLU A 177 -6.92 -6.19 2.56
C GLU A 177 -6.07 -7.47 2.60
N LYS A 178 -6.28 -8.40 1.67
CA LYS A 178 -5.49 -9.63 1.57
C LYS A 178 -4.03 -9.32 1.26
N LEU A 179 -3.76 -8.43 0.31
CA LEU A 179 -2.40 -7.98 -0.04
C LEU A 179 -1.71 -7.37 1.18
N ALA A 180 -2.38 -6.51 1.93
CA ALA A 180 -1.83 -5.92 3.15
C ALA A 180 -1.56 -6.96 4.24
N ARG A 181 -2.45 -7.94 4.43
CA ARG A 181 -2.25 -9.01 5.42
C ARG A 181 -1.12 -9.96 5.01
N ASP A 182 -1.09 -10.40 3.76
CA ASP A 182 -0.04 -11.24 3.21
C ASP A 182 1.32 -10.52 3.36
N ALA A 183 1.39 -9.24 3.00
CA ALA A 183 2.60 -8.43 3.13
C ALA A 183 3.00 -8.16 4.59
N PHE A 184 2.05 -8.05 5.52
CA PHE A 184 2.35 -7.94 6.95
C PHE A 184 2.95 -9.24 7.49
N GLU A 185 2.35 -10.38 7.16
CA GLU A 185 2.78 -11.69 7.64
C GLU A 185 4.13 -12.12 7.06
N LYS A 186 4.43 -11.73 5.82
CA LYS A 186 5.58 -12.27 5.07
C LYS A 186 6.71 -11.27 4.82
N GLU A 187 6.40 -9.97 4.70
CA GLU A 187 7.28 -9.01 4.02
C GLU A 187 7.53 -7.73 4.83
N GLY A 188 6.97 -7.64 6.04
CA GLY A 188 7.21 -6.53 6.97
C GLY A 188 6.30 -5.31 6.77
N PHE A 189 5.15 -5.44 6.10
CA PHE A 189 4.21 -4.32 6.00
C PHE A 189 3.57 -3.99 7.35
N ASN A 190 4.02 -2.94 8.03
CA ASN A 190 3.42 -2.43 9.26
C ASN A 190 2.78 -1.07 8.98
N GLY A 191 1.56 -1.08 8.47
CA GLY A 191 1.04 0.09 7.78
C GLY A 191 -0.46 0.17 7.54
N THR A 192 -0.82 1.19 6.78
CA THR A 192 -2.18 1.52 6.37
C THR A 192 -2.26 1.61 4.85
N TRP A 193 -3.42 1.32 4.29
CA TRP A 193 -3.67 1.43 2.85
C TRP A 193 -5.02 2.10 2.59
N LEU A 194 -5.13 2.80 1.46
CA LEU A 194 -6.40 3.26 0.92
C LEU A 194 -6.37 3.23 -0.60
N TYR A 195 -7.42 2.64 -1.16
CA TYR A 195 -7.72 2.62 -2.58
C TYR A 195 -9.09 3.27 -2.83
N ALA A 196 -9.14 4.20 -3.79
CA ALA A 196 -10.37 4.88 -4.17
C ALA A 196 -10.54 4.94 -5.69
N GLU A 197 -11.80 4.92 -6.12
CA GLU A 197 -12.22 5.05 -7.52
C GLU A 197 -13.40 6.03 -7.61
N ASN A 198 -13.40 6.93 -8.59
CA ASN A 198 -14.50 7.84 -8.89
C ASN A 198 -14.97 8.68 -7.67
N GLY A 199 -14.04 9.06 -6.79
CA GLY A 199 -14.33 9.81 -5.57
C GLY A 199 -14.91 9.00 -4.42
N GLU A 200 -14.98 7.67 -4.54
CA GLU A 200 -15.43 6.77 -3.48
C GLU A 200 -14.27 5.90 -2.97
N ILE A 201 -14.16 5.77 -1.65
CA ILE A 201 -13.20 4.85 -1.02
C ILE A 201 -13.71 3.42 -1.20
N VAL A 202 -12.98 2.62 -1.97
CA VAL A 202 -13.31 1.21 -2.27
C VAL A 202 -12.70 0.28 -1.22
N SER A 203 -11.45 0.51 -0.86
CA SER A 203 -10.74 -0.23 0.18
C SER A 203 -9.96 0.72 1.07
N LYS A 204 -9.93 0.42 2.37
CA LYS A 204 -8.98 1.02 3.30
C LYS A 204 -8.82 0.10 4.50
N GLY A 205 -7.71 0.25 5.21
CA GLY A 205 -7.49 -0.46 6.46
C GLY A 205 -6.12 -0.20 7.05
N ALA A 206 -5.84 -0.93 8.12
CA ALA A 206 -4.59 -0.90 8.87
C ALA A 206 -4.22 -2.32 9.30
N VAL A 207 -2.93 -2.61 9.36
CA VAL A 207 -2.40 -3.86 9.89
C VAL A 207 -1.06 -3.60 10.56
N GLY A 208 -0.84 -4.21 11.72
CA GLY A 208 0.36 -4.03 12.52
C GLY A 208 0.15 -3.11 13.72
N TRP A 209 1.23 -2.51 14.20
CA TRP A 209 1.33 -1.86 15.51
C TRP A 209 1.89 -0.44 15.40
N LEU A 210 1.42 0.48 16.25
CA LEU A 210 1.92 1.86 16.29
C LEU A 210 3.39 1.93 16.68
N ASP A 211 3.83 0.99 17.52
CA ASP A 211 5.18 0.96 18.06
C ASP A 211 5.61 -0.51 18.12
N PRO A 212 6.83 -0.85 17.66
CA PRO A 212 7.35 -2.23 17.61
C PRO A 212 7.43 -2.90 18.99
N GLU A 213 7.57 -2.13 20.06
CA GLU A 213 7.63 -2.60 21.45
C GLU A 213 6.25 -2.58 22.13
N SER A 214 5.24 -1.97 21.50
CA SER A 214 3.88 -1.89 22.03
C SER A 214 2.95 -2.93 21.42
N THR A 215 1.79 -3.10 22.06
CA THR A 215 0.66 -3.90 21.53
C THR A 215 -0.47 -3.01 21.01
N VAL A 216 -0.22 -1.71 20.79
CA VAL A 216 -1.27 -0.80 20.32
C VAL A 216 -1.40 -0.96 18.81
N PRO A 217 -2.54 -1.44 18.29
CA PRO A 217 -2.70 -1.70 16.87
C PRO A 217 -2.77 -0.40 16.07
N LEU A 218 -2.29 -0.46 14.83
CA LEU A 218 -2.55 0.59 13.84
C LEU A 218 -4.03 0.69 13.53
N THR A 219 -4.44 1.89 13.17
CA THR A 219 -5.79 2.26 12.75
C THR A 219 -5.73 3.11 11.48
N GLU A 220 -6.86 3.28 10.79
CA GLU A 220 -6.93 4.08 9.55
C GLU A 220 -6.57 5.56 9.75
N ASP A 221 -6.62 6.04 10.98
CA ASP A 221 -6.26 7.38 11.41
C ASP A 221 -4.83 7.50 11.96
N SER A 222 -4.07 6.40 12.04
CA SER A 222 -2.66 6.41 12.45
C SER A 222 -1.83 7.31 11.53
N ILE A 223 -0.91 8.05 12.15
CA ILE A 223 -0.08 9.07 11.50
C ILE A 223 1.29 8.49 11.17
N PHE A 224 1.72 8.66 9.92
CA PHE A 224 3.01 8.19 9.42
C PHE A 224 3.81 9.35 8.85
N GLN A 225 5.13 9.29 8.96
CA GLN A 225 6.03 10.12 8.16
C GLN A 225 5.91 9.73 6.69
N LEU A 226 5.90 10.72 5.80
CA LEU A 226 5.73 10.49 4.36
C LEU A 226 7.01 10.16 3.61
N ALA A 227 8.17 10.36 4.21
CA ALA A 227 9.41 10.37 3.47
C ALA A 227 9.33 11.34 2.27
N SER A 228 9.93 10.97 1.13
CA SER A 228 9.91 11.75 -0.12
C SER A 228 8.55 12.01 -0.75
N VAL A 229 7.46 11.33 -0.35
CA VAL A 229 6.09 11.71 -0.77
C VAL A 229 5.76 13.14 -0.34
N THR A 230 6.49 13.69 0.65
CA THR A 230 6.46 15.09 1.05
C THR A 230 6.68 16.08 -0.11
N LYS A 231 7.53 15.74 -1.09
CA LYS A 231 7.96 16.64 -2.17
C LYS A 231 6.82 17.25 -2.97
N GLN A 232 5.71 16.52 -3.14
CA GLN A 232 4.52 17.05 -3.82
C GLN A 232 3.88 18.24 -3.08
N PHE A 233 3.94 18.26 -1.75
CA PHE A 233 3.42 19.36 -0.93
C PHE A 233 4.34 20.58 -1.01
N THR A 234 5.65 20.35 -1.02
CA THR A 234 6.65 21.39 -1.26
C THR A 234 6.50 22.00 -2.65
N ALA A 235 6.33 21.17 -3.68
CA ALA A 235 6.05 21.64 -5.03
C ALA A 235 4.74 22.44 -5.11
N ALA A 236 3.68 22.01 -4.41
CA ALA A 236 2.45 22.79 -4.30
C ALA A 236 2.67 24.15 -3.59
N ALA A 237 3.46 24.17 -2.51
CA ALA A 237 3.81 25.41 -1.81
C ALA A 237 4.59 26.38 -2.72
N VAL A 238 5.53 25.85 -3.51
CA VAL A 238 6.29 26.62 -4.51
C VAL A 238 5.37 27.18 -5.58
N MET A 239 4.46 26.38 -6.14
CA MET A 239 3.48 26.85 -7.12
C MET A 239 2.57 27.95 -6.54
N LEU A 240 2.15 27.83 -5.29
CA LEU A 240 1.38 28.86 -4.59
C LEU A 240 2.20 30.14 -4.35
N ALA A 241 3.49 30.02 -4.02
CA ALA A 241 4.39 31.16 -3.90
C ALA A 241 4.60 31.87 -5.25
N VAL A 242 4.73 31.11 -6.34
CA VAL A 242 4.79 31.63 -7.71
C VAL A 242 3.49 32.35 -8.08
N ARG A 243 2.32 31.76 -7.78
CA ARG A 243 1.01 32.39 -8.01
C ARG A 243 0.88 33.72 -7.25
N LYS A 244 1.43 33.80 -6.03
CA LYS A 244 1.48 35.03 -5.22
C LYS A 244 2.52 36.05 -5.70
N GLY A 245 3.32 35.72 -6.72
CA GLY A 245 4.34 36.60 -7.28
C GLY A 245 5.57 36.78 -6.38
N LEU A 246 5.82 35.86 -5.44
CA LEU A 246 6.99 35.92 -4.57
C LEU A 246 8.29 35.69 -5.35
N PHE A 247 8.24 34.80 -6.35
CA PHE A 247 9.30 34.51 -7.31
C PHE A 247 8.72 33.80 -8.55
N GLY A 248 9.50 33.69 -9.62
CA GLY A 248 9.15 32.92 -10.82
C GLY A 248 9.82 31.55 -10.88
N LEU A 249 9.24 30.62 -11.63
CA LEU A 249 9.84 29.29 -11.87
C LEU A 249 11.21 29.38 -12.56
N ASP A 250 11.41 30.37 -13.42
CA ASP A 250 12.65 30.55 -14.18
C ASP A 250 13.60 31.58 -13.55
N ASP A 251 13.31 32.03 -12.33
CA ASP A 251 14.26 32.86 -11.56
C ASP A 251 15.46 32.01 -11.13
N GLU A 252 16.67 32.55 -11.33
CA GLU A 252 17.90 31.90 -10.89
C GLU A 252 18.02 31.88 -9.36
N LEU A 253 18.54 30.78 -8.80
CA LEU A 253 18.79 30.60 -7.37
C LEU A 253 19.68 31.72 -6.80
N THR A 254 20.70 32.13 -7.56
CA THR A 254 21.65 33.18 -7.17
C THR A 254 21.03 34.58 -7.04
N LYS A 255 19.80 34.77 -7.54
CA LYS A 255 19.00 35.99 -7.26
C LYS A 255 18.62 36.10 -5.78
N PHE A 256 18.41 34.96 -5.12
CA PHE A 256 17.92 34.88 -3.74
C PHE A 256 19.00 34.48 -2.73
N ILE A 257 20.01 33.76 -3.21
CA ILE A 257 21.16 33.27 -2.44
C ILE A 257 22.45 33.55 -3.25
N PRO A 258 22.91 34.82 -3.30
CA PRO A 258 24.00 35.26 -4.19
C PRO A 258 25.36 34.57 -3.96
N GLU A 259 25.57 34.01 -2.78
CA GLU A 259 26.78 33.29 -2.38
C GLU A 259 26.94 31.93 -3.08
N LEU A 260 25.86 31.32 -3.56
CA LEU A 260 25.86 30.02 -4.25
C LEU A 260 26.33 30.12 -5.71
N THR A 261 27.46 30.79 -5.95
CA THR A 261 27.97 31.05 -7.31
C THR A 261 28.37 29.80 -8.09
N LYS A 262 28.65 28.68 -7.40
CA LYS A 262 28.94 27.36 -8.00
C LYS A 262 27.76 26.85 -8.84
N TYR A 263 26.53 27.24 -8.48
CA TYR A 263 25.28 26.79 -9.08
C TYR A 263 24.59 27.88 -9.93
N LYS A 264 25.39 28.81 -10.48
CA LYS A 264 24.86 29.90 -11.33
C LYS A 264 24.10 29.33 -12.53
N GLY A 265 22.92 29.90 -12.83
CA GLY A 265 22.01 29.40 -13.87
C GLY A 265 21.03 28.32 -13.40
N ALA A 266 21.21 27.75 -12.20
CA ALA A 266 20.19 26.89 -11.61
C ALA A 266 18.94 27.75 -11.31
N THR A 267 17.76 27.26 -11.71
CA THR A 267 16.48 27.96 -11.52
C THR A 267 15.61 27.20 -10.54
N VAL A 268 14.55 27.86 -10.03
CA VAL A 268 13.52 27.20 -9.22
C VAL A 268 12.95 25.96 -9.94
N ARG A 269 12.72 26.06 -11.25
CA ARG A 269 12.28 24.93 -12.08
C ARG A 269 13.26 23.78 -12.04
N HIS A 270 14.56 24.06 -12.19
CA HIS A 270 15.59 23.03 -12.13
C HIS A 270 15.64 22.31 -10.78
N LEU A 271 15.34 23.01 -9.67
CA LEU A 271 15.23 22.36 -8.35
C LEU A 271 14.01 21.43 -8.29
N LEU A 272 12.85 21.88 -8.80
CA LEU A 272 11.63 21.08 -8.80
C LEU A 272 11.75 19.79 -9.64
N THR A 273 12.50 19.85 -10.74
CA THR A 273 12.67 18.75 -11.70
C THR A 273 13.94 17.93 -11.51
N HIS A 274 14.73 18.19 -10.45
CA HIS A 274 16.00 17.49 -10.20
C HIS A 274 17.01 17.63 -11.35
N THR A 275 17.05 18.80 -12.00
CA THR A 275 17.97 19.09 -13.11
C THR A 275 18.88 20.28 -12.79
N SER A 276 19.14 20.53 -11.51
CA SER A 276 19.92 21.70 -11.07
C SER A 276 21.43 21.45 -11.10
N GLY A 277 21.85 20.19 -11.06
CA GLY A 277 23.23 19.79 -10.83
C GLY A 277 23.71 19.99 -9.39
N ILE A 278 22.83 20.36 -8.45
CA ILE A 278 23.17 20.53 -7.03
C ILE A 278 23.35 19.15 -6.38
N PRO A 279 24.44 18.91 -5.63
CA PRO A 279 24.68 17.65 -4.95
C PRO A 279 23.63 17.38 -3.86
N ASP A 280 23.30 16.12 -3.65
CA ASP A 280 22.51 15.67 -2.52
C ASP A 280 23.34 15.76 -1.24
N TYR A 281 22.71 16.16 -0.13
CA TYR A 281 23.38 16.23 1.16
C TYR A 281 23.69 14.83 1.71
N PHE A 282 23.03 13.78 1.19
CA PHE A 282 23.33 12.41 1.55
C PHE A 282 24.74 11.97 1.09
N ASP A 283 25.28 12.54 0.01
CA ASP A 283 26.65 12.23 -0.46
C ASP A 283 27.72 12.67 0.56
N ASP A 284 27.44 13.73 1.32
CA ASP A 284 28.29 14.23 2.41
C ASP A 284 27.48 14.31 3.72
N TRP A 285 26.79 13.21 4.04
CA TRP A 285 25.92 13.09 5.21
C TRP A 285 26.67 13.35 6.53
N ASN A 286 27.98 13.08 6.58
CA ASN A 286 28.85 13.32 7.73
C ASN A 286 28.88 14.81 8.13
N TRP A 287 28.69 15.73 7.19
CA TRP A 287 28.63 17.16 7.48
C TRP A 287 27.51 17.49 8.48
N PHE A 288 26.32 16.92 8.28
CA PHE A 288 25.18 17.08 9.18
C PHE A 288 25.35 16.31 10.49
N VAL A 289 25.93 15.10 10.44
CA VAL A 289 26.28 14.32 11.64
C VAL A 289 27.22 15.11 12.54
N ASP A 290 28.18 15.82 11.96
CA ASP A 290 29.14 16.63 12.68
C ASP A 290 28.47 17.79 13.42
N ILE A 291 27.50 18.48 12.82
CA ILE A 291 26.70 19.48 13.53
C ILE A 291 25.98 18.83 14.71
N TRP A 292 25.30 17.70 14.48
CA TRP A 292 24.55 17.02 15.52
C TRP A 292 25.44 16.58 16.69
N LYS A 293 26.54 15.89 16.43
CA LYS A 293 27.43 15.33 17.46
C LYS A 293 28.34 16.37 18.10
N LYS A 294 28.91 17.29 17.32
CA LYS A 294 29.92 18.24 17.81
C LYS A 294 29.29 19.53 18.35
N GLU A 295 28.22 20.02 17.72
CA GLU A 295 27.51 21.23 18.17
C GLU A 295 26.34 20.93 19.10
N GLY A 296 25.84 19.69 19.13
CA GLY A 296 24.80 19.24 20.05
C GLY A 296 23.39 19.77 19.72
N ARG A 297 23.11 20.00 18.43
CA ARG A 297 21.81 20.47 17.93
C ARG A 297 21.43 19.78 16.62
N ILE A 298 20.14 19.72 16.31
CA ILE A 298 19.68 19.25 15.01
C ILE A 298 19.69 20.44 14.02
N PRO A 299 20.41 20.35 12.88
CA PRO A 299 20.48 21.40 11.86
C PRO A 299 19.14 21.60 11.13
N GLY A 300 18.91 22.83 10.62
CA GLY A 300 17.71 23.19 9.84
C GLY A 300 18.06 23.63 8.41
N ASN A 301 17.05 24.05 7.63
CA ASN A 301 17.24 24.48 6.22
C ASN A 301 18.25 25.63 6.05
N ASP A 302 18.49 26.44 7.07
CA ASP A 302 19.50 27.50 7.04
C ASP A 302 20.92 26.94 6.89
N GLU A 303 21.15 25.71 7.35
CA GLU A 303 22.43 25.00 7.18
C GLU A 303 22.66 24.50 5.76
N ILE A 304 21.62 24.35 4.92
CA ILE A 304 21.78 23.84 3.55
C ILE A 304 22.62 24.79 2.68
N VAL A 305 22.48 26.10 2.88
CA VAL A 305 23.33 27.08 2.16
C VAL A 305 24.77 26.95 2.63
N ARG A 306 24.99 26.76 3.93
CA ARG A 306 26.33 26.59 4.50
C ARG A 306 26.96 25.29 4.03
N PHE A 307 26.21 24.19 4.05
CA PHE A 307 26.60 22.89 3.48
C PHE A 307 27.10 23.06 2.05
N LEU A 308 26.29 23.68 1.18
CA LEU A 308 26.67 23.89 -0.23
C LEU A 308 27.88 24.81 -0.46
N LEU A 309 28.28 25.59 0.54
CA LEU A 309 29.49 26.42 0.50
C LEU A 309 30.73 25.69 1.05
N GLU A 310 30.53 24.70 1.92
CA GLU A 310 31.59 24.01 2.67
C GLU A 310 31.86 22.59 2.17
N THR A 311 30.89 21.94 1.54
CA THR A 311 31.02 20.57 1.01
C THR A 311 32.07 20.50 -0.10
N GLU A 312 32.77 19.37 -0.15
CA GLU A 312 33.75 19.07 -1.19
C GLU A 312 33.09 18.53 -2.47
N GLU A 313 31.79 18.24 -2.43
CA GLU A 313 31.06 17.72 -3.59
C GLU A 313 31.00 18.71 -4.76
N GLU A 314 31.28 18.21 -5.96
CA GLU A 314 31.16 18.96 -7.20
C GLU A 314 29.73 18.89 -7.74
N PRO A 315 29.24 19.93 -8.44
CA PRO A 315 27.96 19.86 -9.13
C PRO A 315 27.96 18.67 -10.09
N TYR A 316 26.91 17.85 -10.06
CA TYR A 316 26.79 16.68 -10.94
C TYR A 316 26.77 17.03 -12.43
N GLY A 317 26.46 18.29 -12.76
CA GLY A 317 26.48 18.82 -14.12
C GLY A 317 26.07 20.28 -14.15
N ALA A 318 26.11 20.90 -15.34
CA ALA A 318 25.52 22.22 -15.50
C ALA A 318 23.99 22.17 -15.33
N PRO A 319 23.33 23.27 -14.94
CA PRO A 319 21.87 23.31 -14.86
C PRO A 319 21.21 22.88 -16.18
N GLY A 320 20.31 21.90 -16.08
CA GLY A 320 19.60 21.27 -17.20
C GLY A 320 20.39 20.18 -17.92
N GLU A 321 21.65 19.92 -17.58
CA GLU A 321 22.49 18.94 -18.31
C GLU A 321 22.15 17.50 -17.94
N VAL A 322 21.94 17.25 -16.64
CA VAL A 322 21.67 15.91 -16.09
C VAL A 322 20.43 15.93 -15.22
N PHE A 323 19.71 14.82 -15.17
CA PHE A 323 18.78 14.52 -14.09
C PHE A 323 19.57 13.84 -12.97
N SER A 324 19.51 14.41 -11.77
CA SER A 324 20.05 13.80 -10.56
C SER A 324 19.14 14.17 -9.39
N TYR A 325 18.50 13.15 -8.81
CA TYR A 325 17.56 13.33 -7.71
C TYR A 325 18.30 13.96 -6.52
N SER A 326 17.79 15.10 -6.03
CA SER A 326 18.46 15.87 -4.99
C SER A 326 17.49 16.35 -3.92
N ASN A 327 17.64 15.83 -2.71
CA ASN A 327 16.93 16.29 -1.52
C ASN A 327 17.30 17.74 -1.19
N THR A 328 18.59 18.09 -1.31
CA THR A 328 19.10 19.46 -1.15
C THR A 328 18.35 20.47 -2.00
N GLY A 329 18.01 20.11 -3.25
CA GLY A 329 17.21 20.96 -4.13
C GLY A 329 15.83 21.30 -3.55
N TYR A 330 15.17 20.32 -2.93
CA TYR A 330 13.88 20.52 -2.26
C TYR A 330 14.00 21.26 -0.93
N ASN A 331 15.11 21.11 -0.21
CA ASN A 331 15.37 21.94 0.98
C ASN A 331 15.57 23.41 0.62
N LEU A 332 16.25 23.70 -0.48
CA LEU A 332 16.38 25.06 -1.01
C LEU A 332 15.01 25.64 -1.42
N LEU A 333 14.13 24.84 -2.02
CA LEU A 333 12.77 25.27 -2.35
C LEU A 333 11.97 25.68 -1.10
N ALA A 334 12.01 24.86 -0.05
CA ALA A 334 11.38 25.20 1.23
C ALA A 334 11.97 26.48 1.85
N LEU A 335 13.30 26.62 1.83
CA LEU A 335 14.00 27.82 2.31
C LEU A 335 13.58 29.08 1.53
N LEU A 336 13.44 28.99 0.21
CA LEU A 336 12.99 30.12 -0.61
C LEU A 336 11.54 30.51 -0.29
N VAL A 337 10.64 29.54 -0.13
CA VAL A 337 9.25 29.80 0.28
C VAL A 337 9.21 30.48 1.64
N GLU A 338 9.93 29.98 2.64
CA GLU A 338 10.01 30.59 3.96
C GLU A 338 10.56 32.02 3.91
N LYS A 339 11.74 32.20 3.31
CA LYS A 339 12.44 33.50 3.24
C LYS A 339 11.61 34.57 2.53
N LEU A 340 10.93 34.22 1.45
CA LEU A 340 10.21 35.18 0.61
C LEU A 340 8.76 35.40 1.03
N SER A 341 8.16 34.44 1.74
CA SER A 341 6.83 34.62 2.35
C SER A 341 6.90 35.30 3.72
N GLY A 342 8.03 35.16 4.44
CA GLY A 342 8.22 35.70 5.78
C GLY A 342 7.51 34.90 6.89
N VAL A 343 7.06 33.68 6.59
CA VAL A 343 6.47 32.76 7.57
C VAL A 343 7.22 31.42 7.55
N PRO A 344 7.31 30.69 8.67
CA PRO A 344 7.92 29.36 8.70
C PRO A 344 7.32 28.43 7.64
N PHE A 345 8.14 27.59 7.02
CA PHE A 345 7.68 26.72 5.94
C PHE A 345 6.53 25.78 6.37
N GLU A 346 6.58 25.25 7.59
CA GLU A 346 5.54 24.39 8.17
C GLU A 346 4.20 25.14 8.28
N GLU A 347 4.25 26.42 8.68
CA GLU A 347 3.08 27.29 8.75
C GLU A 347 2.56 27.64 7.34
N PHE A 348 3.45 27.85 6.38
CA PHE A 348 3.06 28.07 4.99
C PHE A 348 2.28 26.86 4.44
N LEU A 349 2.80 25.65 4.62
CA LEU A 349 2.13 24.41 4.21
C LEU A 349 0.78 24.25 4.90
N LYS A 350 0.73 24.43 6.23
CA LYS A 350 -0.52 24.33 6.99
C LYS A 350 -1.60 25.27 6.43
N ASN A 351 -1.28 26.56 6.32
CA ASN A 351 -2.27 27.60 6.00
C ASN A 351 -2.67 27.60 4.52
N ASN A 352 -1.78 27.18 3.62
CA ASN A 352 -2.00 27.32 2.17
C ASN A 352 -2.24 25.99 1.44
N VAL A 353 -1.90 24.85 2.05
CA VAL A 353 -2.04 23.52 1.44
C VAL A 353 -2.96 22.63 2.28
N PHE A 354 -2.61 22.35 3.52
CA PHE A 354 -3.33 21.36 4.34
C PHE A 354 -4.72 21.83 4.76
N GLU A 355 -4.86 23.04 5.30
CA GLU A 355 -6.17 23.58 5.70
C GLU A 355 -7.13 23.75 4.51
N PRO A 356 -6.72 24.33 3.37
CA PRO A 356 -7.59 24.39 2.18
C PRO A 356 -7.98 23.02 1.61
N ALA A 357 -7.10 22.02 1.72
CA ALA A 357 -7.39 20.64 1.34
C ALA A 357 -8.25 19.88 2.39
N GLY A 358 -8.45 20.44 3.58
CA GLY A 358 -9.17 19.78 4.68
C GLY A 358 -8.37 18.67 5.39
N MET A 359 -7.05 18.67 5.24
CA MET A 359 -6.11 17.69 5.80
C MET A 359 -5.79 18.04 7.26
N THR A 360 -6.74 17.78 8.15
CA THR A 360 -6.71 18.24 9.54
C THR A 360 -5.71 17.50 10.43
N ASN A 361 -5.29 16.29 10.05
CA ASN A 361 -4.33 15.43 10.74
C ASN A 361 -2.95 15.47 10.08
N THR A 362 -2.73 16.31 9.06
CA THR A 362 -1.45 16.44 8.38
C THR A 362 -0.64 17.61 8.91
N ARG A 363 0.64 17.39 9.19
CA ARG A 363 1.57 18.42 9.68
C ARG A 363 2.93 18.24 9.03
N CYS A 364 3.63 19.34 8.77
CA CYS A 364 5.07 19.32 8.59
C CYS A 364 5.67 19.63 9.97
N CYS A 365 6.48 18.72 10.52
CA CYS A 365 7.00 18.83 11.88
C CYS A 365 8.21 17.92 12.11
N HIS A 366 8.95 18.19 13.18
CA HIS A 366 10.26 17.60 13.46
C HIS A 366 10.20 16.86 14.79
N VAL A 367 9.86 15.57 14.75
CA VAL A 367 9.47 14.81 15.95
C VAL A 367 10.63 14.55 16.91
N ARG A 368 11.87 14.55 16.42
CA ARG A 368 13.09 14.37 17.23
C ARG A 368 13.60 15.70 17.76
N ARG A 369 13.45 16.77 16.98
CA ARG A 369 13.83 18.13 17.40
C ARG A 369 12.85 18.73 18.41
N ASP A 370 11.55 18.63 18.12
CA ASP A 370 10.50 19.39 18.80
C ASP A 370 9.57 18.49 19.65
N GLY A 371 9.70 17.16 19.52
CA GLY A 371 8.85 16.16 20.16
C GLY A 371 7.63 15.77 19.32
N VAL A 372 7.08 14.59 19.60
CA VAL A 372 5.93 14.04 18.87
C VAL A 372 4.65 14.85 19.18
N PRO A 373 4.02 15.51 18.19
CA PRO A 373 2.87 16.39 18.43
C PRO A 373 1.51 15.67 18.33
N PHE A 374 1.49 14.34 18.20
CA PHE A 374 0.29 13.52 18.00
C PHE A 374 0.34 12.22 18.81
N GLU A 375 -0.83 11.66 19.15
CA GLU A 375 -0.96 10.46 20.01
C GLU A 375 -0.88 9.14 19.22
N ASN A 376 -1.28 9.14 17.95
CA ASN A 376 -1.40 7.95 17.11
C ASN A 376 -0.27 7.88 16.06
N TYR A 377 0.95 8.19 16.48
CA TYR A 377 2.15 8.08 15.66
C TYR A 377 2.53 6.62 15.41
N ALA A 378 2.64 6.22 14.15
CA ALA A 378 3.31 4.98 13.77
C ALA A 378 4.83 5.22 13.75
N ARG A 379 5.53 4.75 14.79
CA ARG A 379 6.97 4.93 14.97
C ARG A 379 7.74 4.16 13.89
N ALA A 380 8.55 4.88 13.12
CA ALA A 380 9.48 4.30 12.17
C ALA A 380 10.44 3.33 12.88
N THR A 381 10.72 2.17 12.28
CA THR A 381 11.55 1.13 12.90
C THR A 381 12.42 0.42 11.87
N VAL A 382 13.72 0.25 12.18
CA VAL A 382 14.68 -0.47 11.32
C VAL A 382 14.78 -1.94 11.73
N TYR A 383 14.78 -2.82 10.73
CA TYR A 383 14.93 -4.26 10.89
C TYR A 383 16.14 -4.74 10.11
N ASP A 384 16.71 -5.87 10.51
CA ASP A 384 17.77 -6.52 9.72
C ASP A 384 17.18 -7.34 8.56
N ASP A 385 18.04 -7.81 7.65
CA ASP A 385 17.67 -8.62 6.48
C ASP A 385 16.99 -9.97 6.85
N GLU A 386 17.20 -10.45 8.08
CA GLU A 386 16.54 -11.65 8.60
C GLU A 386 15.14 -11.34 9.16
N GLY A 387 14.75 -10.07 9.20
CA GLY A 387 13.48 -9.58 9.73
C GLY A 387 13.48 -9.42 11.25
N GLY A 388 14.64 -9.60 11.89
CA GLY A 388 14.88 -9.32 13.29
C GLY A 388 14.86 -7.81 13.56
N PHE A 389 14.36 -7.41 14.73
CA PHE A 389 14.46 -6.03 15.17
C PHE A 389 15.95 -5.68 15.32
N HIS A 390 16.43 -4.71 14.54
CA HIS A 390 17.83 -4.33 14.53
C HIS A 390 18.09 -3.20 15.53
N ALA A 391 17.36 -2.09 15.38
CA ALA A 391 17.50 -0.93 16.25
C ALA A 391 16.31 0.04 16.08
N ASP A 392 16.07 0.85 17.11
CA ASP A 392 15.25 2.05 17.00
C ASP A 392 15.98 3.06 16.07
N VAL A 393 15.27 3.65 15.10
CA VAL A 393 15.77 4.72 14.21
C VAL A 393 16.35 5.90 15.00
N ASP A 394 15.91 6.06 16.26
CA ASP A 394 16.32 7.13 17.16
C ASP A 394 17.48 6.71 18.08
N SER A 395 17.91 5.44 18.03
CA SER A 395 19.02 4.96 18.85
C SER A 395 20.37 5.47 18.34
N GLU A 396 21.32 5.67 19.25
CA GLU A 396 22.68 6.11 18.92
C GLU A 396 23.40 5.15 17.94
N ALA A 397 22.98 3.88 17.89
CA ALA A 397 23.50 2.86 16.99
C ALA A 397 22.96 2.98 15.55
N ALA A 398 21.79 3.59 15.34
CA ALA A 398 21.10 3.71 14.05
C ALA A 398 20.72 5.16 13.71
N ALA A 399 21.29 6.16 14.40
CA ALA A 399 20.96 7.58 14.28
C ALA A 399 21.38 8.23 12.93
N CYS A 400 21.14 7.55 11.81
CA CYS A 400 21.25 8.11 10.47
C CYS A 400 20.14 9.14 10.20
N CYS A 401 18.99 9.09 10.88
CA CYS A 401 17.88 10.02 10.61
C CYS A 401 17.89 11.28 11.48
N VAL A 402 18.41 11.19 12.71
CA VAL A 402 18.38 12.29 13.70
C VAL A 402 19.02 13.58 13.19
N PRO A 403 20.17 13.57 12.49
CA PRO A 403 20.81 14.79 11.99
C PRO A 403 19.98 15.53 10.94
N PHE A 404 19.01 14.88 10.30
CA PHE A 404 18.23 15.45 9.21
C PHE A 404 16.84 15.92 9.65
N ASP A 405 16.43 15.59 10.88
CA ASP A 405 15.09 15.86 11.41
C ASP A 405 14.76 17.34 11.57
N GLY A 406 15.66 18.27 11.27
CA GLY A 406 15.33 19.70 11.24
C GLY A 406 15.16 20.26 9.83
N LEU A 407 15.37 19.45 8.81
CA LEU A 407 15.25 19.83 7.41
C LEU A 407 13.78 19.74 6.96
N ASN A 408 13.37 20.67 6.11
CA ASN A 408 12.06 20.77 5.49
C ASN A 408 12.19 20.68 3.97
N GLY A 409 11.14 20.21 3.30
CA GLY A 409 10.93 20.37 1.87
C GLY A 409 11.04 19.07 1.09
N ASP A 410 12.05 18.28 1.39
CA ASP A 410 12.28 16.95 0.85
C ASP A 410 11.49 15.88 1.61
N ASP A 411 11.30 16.05 2.92
CA ASP A 411 10.70 15.11 3.87
C ASP A 411 9.94 15.82 5.03
N TYR A 412 9.52 15.06 6.05
CA TYR A 412 8.95 15.47 7.33
C TYR A 412 7.52 16.03 7.29
N VAL A 413 6.74 15.69 6.26
CA VAL A 413 5.28 15.72 6.36
C VAL A 413 4.79 14.41 6.98
N TYR A 414 3.96 14.54 8.01
CA TYR A 414 3.29 13.46 8.71
C TYR A 414 1.79 13.51 8.40
N THR A 415 1.18 12.37 8.07
CA THR A 415 -0.21 12.33 7.61
C THR A 415 -0.90 10.98 7.86
N THR A 416 -2.17 10.91 7.49
CA THR A 416 -2.99 9.69 7.47
C THR A 416 -3.42 9.36 6.04
N ILE A 417 -3.78 8.10 5.78
CA ILE A 417 -4.36 7.70 4.48
C ILE A 417 -5.63 8.47 4.12
N LEU A 418 -6.43 8.86 5.13
CA LEU A 418 -7.66 9.62 4.94
C LEU A 418 -7.39 11.06 4.50
N ASP A 419 -6.33 11.69 5.04
CA ASP A 419 -5.92 13.02 4.60
C ASP A 419 -5.25 12.98 3.22
N MET A 420 -4.52 11.91 2.88
CA MET A 420 -4.03 11.70 1.50
C MET A 420 -5.17 11.55 0.48
N PHE A 421 -6.28 10.90 0.86
CA PHE A 421 -7.49 10.90 0.03
C PHE A 421 -8.07 12.30 -0.14
N LYS A 422 -8.13 13.11 0.93
CA LYS A 422 -8.57 14.51 0.83
C LYS A 422 -7.65 15.34 -0.07
N TRP A 423 -6.34 15.09 -0.03
CA TRP A 423 -5.38 15.73 -0.91
C TRP A 423 -5.66 15.45 -2.39
N ASP A 424 -5.85 14.17 -2.75
CA ASP A 424 -6.23 13.78 -4.11
C ASP A 424 -7.55 14.46 -4.56
N ARG A 425 -8.56 14.49 -3.69
CA ARG A 425 -9.82 15.20 -3.98
C ARG A 425 -9.61 16.71 -4.12
N ALA A 426 -8.81 17.33 -3.27
CA ALA A 426 -8.53 18.77 -3.30
C ALA A 426 -7.81 19.20 -4.58
N LEU A 427 -6.92 18.36 -5.12
CA LEU A 427 -6.30 18.58 -6.43
C LEU A 427 -7.35 18.52 -7.55
N ARG A 428 -8.19 17.48 -7.59
CA ARG A 428 -9.22 17.32 -8.62
C ARG A 428 -10.27 18.42 -8.61
N GLU A 429 -10.60 18.91 -7.41
CA GLU A 429 -11.59 19.98 -7.20
C GLU A 429 -11.00 21.40 -7.29
N GLU A 430 -9.73 21.53 -7.69
CA GLU A 430 -9.00 22.80 -7.79
C GLU A 430 -9.00 23.66 -6.51
N LYS A 431 -9.10 23.01 -5.34
CA LYS A 431 -9.15 23.70 -4.03
C LYS A 431 -7.83 24.36 -3.67
N VAL A 432 -6.72 23.76 -4.09
CA VAL A 432 -5.36 24.24 -3.79
C VAL A 432 -4.67 24.73 -5.06
N LEU A 433 -4.63 23.89 -6.08
CA LEU A 433 -3.98 24.15 -7.36
C LEU A 433 -4.99 24.09 -8.50
N THR A 434 -4.92 25.03 -9.44
CA THR A 434 -5.71 24.98 -10.67
C THR A 434 -5.23 23.84 -11.57
N LEU A 435 -6.06 23.40 -12.51
CA LEU A 435 -5.67 22.36 -13.49
C LEU A 435 -4.46 22.77 -14.33
N GLU A 436 -4.30 24.06 -14.64
CA GLU A 436 -3.13 24.57 -15.40
C GLU A 436 -1.83 24.47 -14.59
N GLU A 437 -1.89 24.73 -13.28
CA GLU A 437 -0.72 24.56 -12.41
C GLU A 437 -0.40 23.10 -12.18
N GLN A 438 -1.42 22.25 -12.01
CA GLN A 438 -1.24 20.80 -11.95
C GLN A 438 -0.62 20.27 -13.24
N LYS A 439 -1.03 20.76 -14.40
CA LYS A 439 -0.43 20.39 -15.68
C LYS A 439 1.06 20.74 -15.74
N LEU A 440 1.47 21.89 -15.19
CA LEU A 440 2.89 22.21 -15.05
C LEU A 440 3.60 21.21 -14.14
N MET A 441 3.00 20.84 -13.01
CA MET A 441 3.57 19.86 -12.09
C MET A 441 3.65 18.45 -12.67
N TYR A 442 2.72 18.09 -13.56
CA TYR A 442 2.65 16.77 -14.20
C TYR A 442 3.35 16.71 -15.56
N THR A 443 4.05 17.78 -15.96
CA THR A 443 4.87 17.78 -17.16
C THR A 443 6.31 17.45 -16.78
N PRO A 444 6.93 16.41 -17.37
CA PRO A 444 8.33 16.11 -17.13
C PRO A 444 9.23 17.33 -17.40
N GLY A 445 10.23 17.53 -16.54
CA GLY A 445 11.33 18.45 -16.82
C GLY A 445 12.02 18.10 -18.14
N LYS A 446 12.70 19.07 -18.74
CA LYS A 446 13.47 18.89 -19.97
C LYS A 446 14.94 19.12 -19.72
N LEU A 447 15.77 18.16 -20.12
CA LEU A 447 17.21 18.34 -20.19
C LEU A 447 17.57 19.24 -21.37
N ASN A 448 18.80 19.77 -21.37
CA ASN A 448 19.33 20.69 -22.38
C ASN A 448 19.37 20.05 -23.78
N ASN A 449 19.41 18.71 -23.86
CA ASN A 449 19.34 17.95 -25.10
C ASN A 449 17.89 17.70 -25.59
N GLY A 450 16.87 18.06 -24.82
CA GLY A 450 15.44 17.90 -25.14
C GLY A 450 14.79 16.62 -24.59
N GLU A 451 15.55 15.73 -23.97
CA GLU A 451 15.06 14.52 -23.31
C GLU A 451 14.26 14.87 -22.05
N ASN A 452 13.40 13.95 -21.63
CA ASN A 452 12.72 14.10 -20.34
C ASN A 452 13.76 13.89 -19.22
N ALA A 453 13.67 14.73 -18.19
CA ALA A 453 14.31 14.41 -16.92
C ALA A 453 13.50 13.31 -16.24
N GLY A 454 14.15 12.24 -15.73
CA GLY A 454 13.47 11.09 -15.17
C GLY A 454 14.42 9.94 -14.82
N PHE A 455 13.89 8.88 -14.22
CA PHE A 455 14.65 7.73 -13.72
C PHE A 455 15.00 6.70 -14.80
N ASP A 456 14.31 6.71 -15.95
CA ASP A 456 14.61 5.76 -17.03
C ASP A 456 14.47 6.34 -18.44
N ASP A 457 15.06 5.62 -19.40
CA ASP A 457 14.96 5.88 -20.83
C ASP A 457 13.66 5.28 -21.43
N GLU A 458 12.84 4.57 -20.65
CA GLU A 458 11.67 3.81 -21.12
C GLU A 458 10.37 4.65 -21.13
N GLY A 459 10.42 5.89 -20.64
CA GLY A 459 9.37 6.90 -20.83
C GLY A 459 8.87 7.54 -19.54
N GLU A 460 9.44 7.19 -18.40
CA GLU A 460 9.13 7.81 -17.12
C GLU A 460 9.82 9.17 -16.99
N GLY A 461 9.04 10.20 -16.66
CA GLY A 461 9.55 11.55 -16.43
C GLY A 461 9.43 11.96 -14.98
N TYR A 462 10.12 13.01 -14.59
CA TYR A 462 9.98 13.64 -13.29
C TYR A 462 9.48 15.08 -13.45
N GLY A 463 8.31 15.34 -12.87
CA GLY A 463 7.67 16.64 -12.81
C GLY A 463 7.99 17.38 -11.51
N PHE A 464 7.08 18.22 -11.03
CA PHE A 464 7.28 18.96 -9.78
C PHE A 464 6.82 18.11 -8.60
N GLY A 465 7.71 17.27 -8.08
CA GLY A 465 7.46 16.40 -6.92
C GLY A 465 6.63 15.16 -7.27
N TRP A 466 6.68 14.75 -8.53
CA TRP A 466 5.92 13.63 -9.08
C TRP A 466 6.76 12.89 -10.11
N ILE A 467 6.76 11.57 -10.03
CA ILE A 467 7.08 10.66 -11.12
C ILE A 467 5.88 10.66 -12.07
N ILE A 468 6.15 10.76 -13.37
CA ILE A 468 5.19 10.94 -14.44
C ILE A 468 5.31 9.79 -15.42
N GLU A 469 4.20 9.09 -15.57
CA GLU A 469 4.06 7.98 -16.47
C GLU A 469 2.84 8.18 -17.36
N HIS A 470 2.80 7.48 -18.49
CA HIS A 470 1.64 7.50 -19.36
C HIS A 470 1.33 6.08 -19.87
N ASP A 471 0.12 5.63 -19.59
CA ASP A 471 -0.40 4.37 -20.12
C ASP A 471 -1.36 4.64 -21.28
N GLU A 472 -1.24 3.89 -22.38
CA GLU A 472 -2.08 4.07 -23.57
C GLU A 472 -3.58 3.98 -23.29
N LYS A 473 -4.00 3.23 -22.25
CA LYS A 473 -5.41 3.01 -21.89
C LYS A 473 -5.84 3.82 -20.67
N LEU A 474 -4.97 3.94 -19.68
CA LEU A 474 -5.29 4.61 -18.41
C LEU A 474 -4.98 6.11 -18.41
N GLY A 475 -4.22 6.59 -19.40
CA GLY A 475 -3.84 7.98 -19.54
C GLY A 475 -2.72 8.37 -18.58
N LEU A 476 -2.79 9.60 -18.04
CA LEU A 476 -1.78 10.16 -17.16
C LEU A 476 -1.75 9.44 -15.81
N ILE A 477 -0.56 8.97 -15.45
CA ILE A 477 -0.24 8.35 -14.18
C ILE A 477 0.76 9.26 -13.47
N VAL A 478 0.47 9.62 -12.22
CA VAL A 478 1.41 10.38 -11.38
C VAL A 478 1.59 9.69 -10.05
N SER A 479 2.84 9.54 -9.63
CA SER A 479 3.20 8.81 -8.43
C SER A 479 4.35 9.48 -7.70
N HIS A 480 4.58 9.10 -6.45
CA HIS A 480 5.83 9.34 -5.76
C HIS A 480 6.01 8.30 -4.67
N SER A 481 7.24 7.85 -4.49
CA SER A 481 7.66 6.94 -3.42
C SER A 481 8.21 7.72 -2.23
N GLY A 482 8.22 7.11 -1.07
CA GLY A 482 8.91 7.63 0.09
C GLY A 482 9.73 6.52 0.71
N GLY A 483 11.04 6.74 0.83
CA GLY A 483 11.95 5.86 1.56
C GLY A 483 12.75 6.68 2.56
N MET A 484 12.78 6.18 3.79
CA MET A 484 13.71 6.60 4.83
C MET A 484 13.95 5.39 5.73
N PRO A 485 15.01 5.36 6.54
CA PRO A 485 15.21 4.28 7.48
C PRO A 485 13.96 4.08 8.37
N GLY A 486 13.39 2.88 8.31
CA GLY A 486 12.14 2.50 8.99
C GLY A 486 10.86 3.14 8.46
N VAL A 487 10.85 3.77 7.28
CA VAL A 487 9.67 4.38 6.65
C VAL A 487 9.61 3.98 5.19
N ASN A 488 8.45 3.48 4.76
CA ASN A 488 8.16 3.35 3.33
C ASN A 488 6.75 3.84 3.01
N THR A 489 6.62 4.66 1.98
CA THR A 489 5.31 5.16 1.55
C THR A 489 5.20 5.14 0.04
N TRP A 490 3.97 5.06 -0.44
CA TRP A 490 3.66 5.16 -1.86
C TRP A 490 2.38 5.95 -2.03
N PHE A 491 2.39 6.91 -2.95
CA PHE A 491 1.18 7.58 -3.39
C PHE A 491 1.11 7.56 -4.91
N PHE A 492 0.00 7.03 -5.42
CA PHE A 492 -0.17 6.71 -6.82
C PHE A 492 -1.54 7.18 -7.29
N ARG A 493 -1.60 7.84 -8.45
CA ARG A 493 -2.83 8.42 -9.01
C ARG A 493 -2.94 8.14 -10.49
N LEU A 494 -4.06 7.54 -10.88
CA LEU A 494 -4.51 7.47 -12.26
C LEU A 494 -5.41 8.69 -12.48
N VAL A 495 -4.83 9.75 -13.05
CA VAL A 495 -5.47 11.07 -13.11
C VAL A 495 -6.74 10.98 -13.96
N ASP A 496 -6.63 10.44 -15.17
CA ASP A 496 -7.74 10.38 -16.13
C ASP A 496 -8.81 9.35 -15.75
N ALA A 497 -8.41 8.25 -15.08
CA ALA A 497 -9.32 7.19 -14.64
C ALA A 497 -10.02 7.46 -13.30
N ASP A 498 -9.73 8.60 -12.66
CA ASP A 498 -10.16 8.95 -11.30
C ASP A 498 -9.93 7.84 -10.26
N ARG A 499 -8.71 7.31 -10.19
CA ARG A 499 -8.33 6.29 -9.20
C ARG A 499 -7.07 6.69 -8.45
N MET A 500 -6.94 6.22 -7.22
CA MET A 500 -5.75 6.47 -6.41
C MET A 500 -5.48 5.32 -5.44
N LEU A 501 -4.20 5.11 -5.14
CA LEU A 501 -3.71 4.23 -4.09
C LEU A 501 -2.74 5.02 -3.20
N VAL A 502 -2.87 4.85 -1.88
CA VAL A 502 -1.87 5.27 -0.91
C VAL A 502 -1.57 4.13 0.04
N THR A 503 -0.29 3.93 0.32
CA THR A 503 0.19 3.01 1.36
C THR A 503 1.17 3.76 2.25
N LEU A 504 0.97 3.71 3.56
CA LEU A 504 1.87 4.30 4.56
C LEU A 504 2.39 3.18 5.46
N ASN A 505 3.70 2.99 5.53
CA ASN A 505 4.35 1.90 6.25
C ASN A 505 5.43 2.46 7.18
N SER A 506 5.44 2.04 8.45
CA SER A 506 6.44 2.43 9.46
C SER A 506 7.56 1.38 9.61
N ARG A 507 7.84 0.69 8.51
CA ARG A 507 8.87 -0.32 8.36
C ARG A 507 9.34 -0.34 6.91
N GLU A 508 10.62 -0.63 6.68
CA GLU A 508 11.14 -0.89 5.34
C GLU A 508 10.62 -2.22 4.79
N TRP A 509 10.47 -2.31 3.47
CA TRP A 509 10.09 -3.58 2.84
C TRP A 509 11.22 -4.60 2.98
N VAL A 510 10.89 -5.79 3.49
CA VAL A 510 11.79 -6.95 3.43
C VAL A 510 11.79 -7.56 2.02
N ASP A 511 10.89 -7.15 1.13
CA ASP A 511 10.88 -7.52 -0.28
C ASP A 511 10.29 -6.37 -1.13
N ALA A 512 11.10 -5.78 -2.03
CA ALA A 512 10.64 -4.69 -2.89
C ALA A 512 9.41 -5.04 -3.75
N ARG A 513 9.16 -6.33 -4.04
CA ARG A 513 7.97 -6.75 -4.81
C ARG A 513 6.66 -6.57 -4.04
N ALA A 514 6.73 -6.52 -2.71
CA ALA A 514 5.61 -6.22 -1.83
C ALA A 514 5.07 -4.80 -2.09
N GLY A 515 5.98 -3.82 -2.08
CA GLY A 515 5.65 -2.43 -2.38
C GLY A 515 5.08 -2.26 -3.79
N LEU A 516 5.71 -2.89 -4.78
CA LEU A 516 5.22 -2.90 -6.17
C LEU A 516 3.91 -3.67 -6.33
N GLY A 517 3.60 -4.60 -5.43
CA GLY A 517 2.41 -5.44 -5.48
C GLY A 517 1.12 -4.62 -5.39
N PHE A 518 1.09 -3.62 -4.50
CA PHE A 518 -0.07 -2.73 -4.38
C PHE A 518 -0.29 -1.89 -5.65
N GLU A 519 0.79 -1.36 -6.22
CA GLU A 519 0.72 -0.61 -7.47
C GLU A 519 0.29 -1.48 -8.64
N LYS A 520 0.91 -2.65 -8.82
CA LYS A 520 0.53 -3.63 -9.85
C LYS A 520 -0.92 -4.07 -9.71
N ALA A 521 -1.39 -4.28 -8.48
CA ALA A 521 -2.80 -4.57 -8.22
C ALA A 521 -3.70 -3.40 -8.64
N THR A 522 -3.31 -2.17 -8.32
CA THR A 522 -4.04 -0.97 -8.75
C THR A 522 -4.10 -0.85 -10.28
N LEU A 523 -2.98 -1.04 -10.97
CA LEU A 523 -2.89 -1.03 -12.43
C LEU A 523 -3.70 -2.16 -13.09
N ALA A 524 -3.68 -3.36 -12.50
CA ALA A 524 -4.47 -4.49 -12.96
C ALA A 524 -5.97 -4.19 -12.85
N LEU A 525 -6.43 -3.74 -11.67
CA LEU A 525 -7.81 -3.33 -11.45
C LEU A 525 -8.24 -2.16 -12.35
N ALA A 526 -7.33 -1.24 -12.65
CA ALA A 526 -7.55 -0.14 -13.58
C ALA A 526 -7.79 -0.63 -15.01
N LYS A 527 -7.18 -1.75 -15.39
CA LYS A 527 -7.29 -2.40 -16.70
C LYS A 527 -8.33 -3.51 -16.73
N ASP A 528 -9.18 -3.61 -15.70
CA ASP A 528 -10.16 -4.68 -15.50
C ASP A 528 -9.53 -6.08 -15.60
N LYS A 529 -8.35 -6.25 -15.00
CA LYS A 529 -7.60 -7.51 -14.90
C LYS A 529 -7.47 -7.94 -13.45
N GLU A 530 -7.36 -9.25 -13.26
CA GLU A 530 -6.93 -9.82 -11.99
C GLU A 530 -5.50 -9.40 -11.65
N PRO A 531 -5.26 -8.89 -10.43
CA PRO A 531 -3.92 -8.70 -9.88
C PRO A 531 -3.15 -10.01 -9.84
N GLU A 532 -1.88 -9.96 -10.18
CA GLU A 532 -0.98 -11.06 -9.86
C GLU A 532 -0.80 -11.13 -8.34
N PRO A 533 -0.74 -12.34 -7.74
CA PRO A 533 -0.44 -12.46 -6.32
C PRO A 533 0.96 -11.89 -6.03
N ILE A 534 1.12 -11.22 -4.89
CA ILE A 534 2.45 -10.93 -4.37
C ILE A 534 3.05 -12.27 -3.94
N VAL A 535 4.24 -12.58 -4.47
CA VAL A 535 4.95 -13.80 -4.14
C VAL A 535 6.37 -13.44 -3.73
N SER A 536 6.74 -13.74 -2.48
CA SER A 536 8.09 -13.55 -1.95
C SER A 536 9.07 -14.53 -2.60
N ILE A 537 10.38 -14.34 -2.38
CA ILE A 537 11.40 -15.20 -3.01
C ILE A 537 11.29 -16.57 -2.34
N GLU A 538 11.01 -16.56 -1.05
CA GLU A 538 10.84 -17.72 -0.20
C GLU A 538 9.60 -18.55 -0.56
N ASP A 539 8.51 -17.90 -0.97
CA ASP A 539 7.28 -18.59 -1.39
C ASP A 539 7.50 -19.40 -2.68
N ILE A 540 8.33 -18.90 -3.61
CA ILE A 540 8.69 -19.62 -4.84
C ILE A 540 9.97 -20.45 -4.71
N ALA A 541 10.68 -20.36 -3.57
CA ALA A 541 11.92 -21.07 -3.38
C ALA A 541 11.69 -22.60 -3.33
N ILE A 542 12.52 -23.34 -4.07
CA ILE A 542 12.51 -24.79 -4.07
C ILE A 542 13.05 -25.27 -2.71
N LYS A 543 12.22 -25.98 -1.94
CA LYS A 543 12.58 -26.42 -0.57
C LYS A 543 13.72 -27.44 -0.54
N ASP A 544 13.73 -28.36 -1.50
CA ASP A 544 14.72 -29.44 -1.62
C ASP A 544 15.33 -29.45 -3.05
N PRO A 545 16.17 -28.46 -3.39
CA PRO A 545 16.77 -28.36 -4.73
C PRO A 545 17.82 -29.46 -4.94
N ASP A 546 18.03 -29.87 -6.18
CA ASP A 546 19.25 -30.59 -6.53
C ASP A 546 20.44 -29.60 -6.46
N LYS A 547 21.36 -29.85 -5.53
CA LYS A 547 22.53 -29.00 -5.30
C LYS A 547 23.80 -29.50 -6.00
N SER A 548 23.71 -30.60 -6.77
CA SER A 548 24.88 -31.27 -7.36
C SER A 548 25.71 -30.39 -8.30
N ASN A 549 25.11 -29.36 -8.90
CA ASN A 549 25.76 -28.40 -9.79
C ASN A 549 26.09 -27.05 -9.13
N TRP A 550 25.76 -26.79 -7.86
CA TRP A 550 25.89 -25.45 -7.26
C TRP A 550 27.33 -24.95 -7.20
N GLU A 551 28.29 -25.85 -6.94
CA GLU A 551 29.72 -25.51 -6.97
C GLU A 551 30.17 -25.00 -8.35
N SER A 552 29.49 -25.43 -9.43
CA SER A 552 29.76 -24.93 -10.78
C SER A 552 29.33 -23.49 -11.01
N PHE A 553 28.46 -22.92 -10.16
CA PHE A 553 28.09 -21.51 -10.17
C PHE A 553 29.10 -20.64 -9.39
N CYS A 554 29.90 -21.21 -8.49
CA CYS A 554 30.81 -20.42 -7.68
C CYS A 554 32.00 -19.89 -8.48
N GLY A 555 32.34 -18.62 -8.32
CA GLY A 555 33.43 -17.95 -9.01
C GLY A 555 33.22 -16.44 -9.08
N LYS A 556 34.20 -15.74 -9.67
CA LYS A 556 34.07 -14.32 -9.98
C LYS A 556 33.38 -14.14 -11.32
N TYR A 557 32.64 -13.04 -11.44
CA TYR A 557 31.92 -12.68 -12.66
C TYR A 557 32.42 -11.33 -13.16
N GLU A 558 32.73 -11.28 -14.45
CA GLU A 558 33.16 -10.07 -15.14
C GLU A 558 31.95 -9.25 -15.57
N HIS A 559 31.97 -7.97 -15.23
CA HIS A 559 30.95 -6.99 -15.61
C HIS A 559 31.52 -5.98 -16.61
N PRO A 560 30.66 -5.39 -17.46
CA PRO A 560 31.04 -4.19 -18.21
C PRO A 560 31.47 -3.06 -17.26
N GLU A 561 32.31 -2.13 -17.73
CA GLU A 561 32.68 -0.93 -16.97
C GLU A 561 31.45 0.01 -16.83
N ASP A 562 31.34 0.71 -15.69
CA ASP A 562 30.28 1.64 -15.24
C ASP A 562 28.90 1.02 -14.91
N GLU A 563 28.76 0.45 -13.70
CA GLU A 563 27.45 -0.03 -13.20
C GLU A 563 27.26 0.28 -11.71
N ASP A 564 26.05 0.69 -11.35
CA ASP A 564 25.59 1.00 -9.99
C ASP A 564 25.40 -0.25 -9.11
N PHE A 565 25.44 -1.45 -9.72
CA PHE A 565 25.32 -2.70 -8.97
C PHE A 565 26.04 -3.86 -9.65
N ILE A 566 27.00 -4.45 -8.93
CA ILE A 566 27.92 -5.47 -9.46
C ILE A 566 27.88 -6.72 -8.60
N ILE A 567 27.54 -7.87 -9.18
CA ILE A 567 27.76 -9.18 -8.54
C ILE A 567 29.23 -9.61 -8.71
N ASP A 568 30.13 -9.23 -7.79
CA ASP A 568 31.57 -9.57 -7.88
C ASP A 568 31.82 -11.08 -7.87
N GLY A 569 31.04 -11.84 -7.09
CA GLY A 569 31.24 -13.28 -7.03
C GLY A 569 30.13 -14.08 -6.37
N ILE A 570 30.12 -15.37 -6.70
CA ILE A 570 29.22 -16.36 -6.12
C ILE A 570 30.03 -17.40 -5.36
N PHE A 571 29.58 -17.79 -4.18
CA PHE A 571 30.28 -18.75 -3.33
C PHE A 571 29.31 -19.59 -2.48
N LEU A 572 29.80 -20.70 -1.93
CA LEU A 572 29.04 -21.55 -1.03
C LEU A 572 29.40 -21.23 0.43
N LYS A 573 28.38 -21.10 1.27
CA LYS A 573 28.51 -21.00 2.73
C LYS A 573 27.47 -21.93 3.35
N ASP A 574 27.94 -22.86 4.18
CA ASP A 574 27.10 -23.90 4.81
C ASP A 574 26.23 -24.72 3.82
N GLY A 575 26.73 -24.93 2.59
CA GLY A 575 26.01 -25.66 1.53
C GLY A 575 24.89 -24.86 0.86
N GLU A 576 24.84 -23.55 1.09
CA GLU A 576 23.95 -22.60 0.46
C GLU A 576 24.72 -21.61 -0.43
N LEU A 577 24.11 -21.15 -1.52
CA LEU A 577 24.73 -20.15 -2.40
C LEU A 577 24.57 -18.74 -1.84
N PHE A 578 25.64 -17.98 -1.94
CA PHE A 578 25.71 -16.56 -1.59
C PHE A 578 26.31 -15.79 -2.76
N ALA A 579 25.87 -14.55 -2.91
CA ALA A 579 26.49 -13.57 -3.79
C ALA A 579 27.21 -12.52 -2.95
N LYS A 580 28.41 -12.15 -3.39
CA LYS A 580 29.08 -10.91 -2.99
C LYS A 580 28.73 -9.87 -4.04
N ALA A 581 28.21 -8.73 -3.61
CA ALA A 581 27.85 -7.63 -4.48
C ALA A 581 28.50 -6.32 -4.01
N ILE A 582 28.58 -5.38 -4.94
CA ILE A 582 29.02 -4.00 -4.76
C ILE A 582 27.86 -3.12 -5.21
N ASP A 583 27.42 -2.19 -4.36
CA ASP A 583 26.39 -1.20 -4.71
C ASP A 583 26.99 0.04 -5.39
N GLU A 584 26.14 1.05 -5.59
CA GLU A 584 26.43 2.29 -6.32
C GLU A 584 27.45 3.16 -5.59
N ASP A 585 27.50 3.03 -4.26
CA ASP A 585 28.44 3.71 -3.38
C ASP A 585 29.80 2.99 -3.31
N GLY A 586 29.91 1.81 -3.92
CA GLY A 586 31.13 0.99 -3.91
C GLY A 586 31.27 0.11 -2.66
N ASP A 587 30.22 -0.03 -1.86
CA ASP A 587 30.24 -0.84 -0.64
C ASP A 587 30.01 -2.32 -0.96
N ASP A 588 30.89 -3.16 -0.40
CA ASP A 588 30.82 -4.62 -0.53
C ASP A 588 29.82 -5.20 0.49
N PHE A 589 28.87 -6.02 0.05
CA PHE A 589 27.99 -6.80 0.91
C PHE A 589 27.71 -8.21 0.38
N GLU A 590 27.20 -9.08 1.24
CA GLU A 590 26.91 -10.48 0.92
C GLU A 590 25.45 -10.81 1.20
N PHE A 591 24.81 -11.56 0.31
CA PHE A 591 23.44 -12.04 0.53
C PHE A 591 23.24 -13.46 0.04
N ARG A 592 22.30 -14.15 0.66
CA ARG A 592 21.92 -15.53 0.30
C ARG A 592 21.11 -15.54 -1.00
N LEU A 593 21.38 -16.54 -1.82
CA LEU A 593 20.64 -16.88 -3.03
C LEU A 593 19.67 -18.02 -2.78
N TYR A 594 18.39 -17.77 -3.01
CA TYR A 594 17.32 -18.75 -2.86
C TYR A 594 17.01 -19.39 -4.22
N PRO A 595 17.02 -20.73 -4.33
CA PRO A 595 16.77 -21.42 -5.59
C PRO A 595 15.31 -21.29 -5.98
N ILE A 596 15.03 -20.73 -7.16
CA ILE A 596 13.67 -20.59 -7.71
C ILE A 596 13.49 -21.37 -9.03
N GLY A 597 14.56 -21.99 -9.50
CA GLY A 597 14.62 -22.88 -10.66
C GLY A 597 15.93 -23.69 -10.66
N GLU A 598 16.14 -24.53 -11.66
CA GLU A 598 17.34 -25.39 -11.77
C GLU A 598 18.64 -24.58 -11.83
N ASN A 599 18.63 -23.47 -12.58
CA ASN A 599 19.75 -22.54 -12.72
C ASN A 599 19.34 -21.11 -12.35
N GLU A 600 18.28 -20.94 -11.57
CA GLU A 600 17.72 -19.63 -11.28
C GLU A 600 17.59 -19.41 -9.78
N PHE A 601 18.00 -18.23 -9.35
CA PHE A 601 18.06 -17.86 -7.95
C PHE A 601 17.53 -16.44 -7.74
N GLY A 602 16.93 -16.20 -6.58
CA GLY A 602 16.46 -14.88 -6.15
C GLY A 602 17.15 -14.41 -4.87
N ARG A 603 17.18 -13.10 -4.68
CA ARG A 603 17.58 -12.45 -3.42
C ARG A 603 16.32 -12.10 -2.61
N LYS A 604 16.28 -12.49 -1.34
CA LYS A 604 15.34 -11.93 -0.35
C LYS A 604 15.66 -10.44 -0.14
N GLY A 605 14.69 -9.55 -0.09
CA GLY A 605 14.96 -8.09 0.01
C GLY A 605 14.71 -7.33 -1.28
N GLY A 606 14.84 -7.96 -2.44
CA GLY A 606 14.99 -7.21 -3.69
C GLY A 606 14.44 -7.89 -4.94
N MET A 607 14.45 -7.13 -6.03
CA MET A 607 14.01 -7.59 -7.35
C MET A 607 15.04 -8.46 -8.09
N ILE A 608 16.17 -8.79 -7.44
CA ILE A 608 17.29 -9.44 -8.11
C ILE A 608 16.97 -10.91 -8.35
N ARG A 609 16.89 -11.26 -9.64
CA ARG A 609 16.87 -12.63 -10.15
C ARG A 609 18.15 -12.90 -10.93
N LEU A 610 18.86 -13.93 -10.50
CA LEU A 610 20.10 -14.43 -11.10
C LEU A 610 19.78 -15.69 -11.89
N THR A 611 20.17 -15.72 -13.15
CA THR A 611 20.06 -16.90 -14.03
C THR A 611 21.44 -17.34 -14.46
N PHE A 612 21.81 -18.57 -14.12
CA PHE A 612 23.08 -19.18 -14.50
C PHE A 612 22.95 -19.89 -15.85
N GLY A 613 23.88 -19.60 -16.75
CA GLY A 613 24.05 -20.29 -18.03
C GLY A 613 25.45 -20.90 -18.13
N GLU A 614 25.79 -21.50 -19.27
CA GLU A 614 27.12 -22.06 -19.52
C GLU A 614 28.22 -21.00 -19.35
N GLY A 615 28.85 -20.99 -18.17
CA GLY A 615 29.90 -20.03 -17.82
C GLY A 615 29.44 -18.58 -17.71
N CYS A 616 28.14 -18.32 -17.55
CA CYS A 616 27.60 -16.96 -17.47
C CYS A 616 26.57 -16.82 -16.33
N LEU A 617 26.37 -15.59 -15.86
CA LEU A 617 25.36 -15.17 -14.90
C LEU A 617 24.56 -14.03 -15.51
N THR A 618 23.25 -14.05 -15.40
CA THR A 618 22.37 -12.99 -15.94
C THR A 618 21.51 -12.39 -14.84
N TYR A 619 21.46 -11.06 -14.74
CA TYR A 619 20.54 -10.29 -13.89
C TYR A 619 20.31 -8.90 -14.48
N LEU A 620 19.19 -8.24 -14.16
CA LEU A 620 18.84 -6.88 -14.67
C LEU A 620 19.04 -6.72 -16.19
N LYS A 621 18.66 -7.76 -16.97
CA LYS A 621 18.84 -7.84 -18.45
C LYS A 621 20.32 -7.91 -18.93
N LYS A 622 21.31 -8.02 -18.04
CA LYS A 622 22.75 -8.11 -18.34
C LYS A 622 23.24 -9.55 -18.21
N THR A 623 24.26 -9.91 -19.01
CA THR A 623 24.92 -11.22 -18.94
C THR A 623 26.41 -11.03 -18.65
N CYS A 624 26.84 -11.55 -17.51
CA CYS A 624 28.19 -11.46 -16.96
C CYS A 624 28.91 -12.79 -17.18
N LYS A 625 30.15 -12.73 -17.64
CA LYS A 625 30.93 -13.93 -17.93
C LYS A 625 31.66 -14.39 -16.68
N LYS A 626 31.63 -15.69 -16.40
CA LYS A 626 32.43 -16.28 -15.32
C LYS A 626 33.91 -16.25 -15.69
N LEU A 627 34.74 -15.79 -14.75
CA LEU A 627 36.20 -15.68 -14.90
C LEU A 627 36.93 -17.00 -14.66
#